data_AF-A0A2V7K7R0-F1
#
_entry.id   AF-A0A2V7K7R0-F1
#
_cell.length_a   1.000
_cell.length_b   1.000
_cell.length_c   1.000
_cell.angle_alpha   90.00
_cell.angle_beta   90.00
_cell.angle_gamma   90.00
#
_symmetry.space_group_name_H-M   'P 1'
#
loop_
_entity.id
_entity.type
_entity.pdbx_description
1 polymer ?
#
loop_
_entity_poly.entity_id
_entity_poly.type
_entity_poly.pdbx_seq_one_letter_code
_entity_poly.pdbx_strand_id
1 'polypeptide(L)' 'VAAKVLHGLAVVALVAFGLGAGLGLAYFAAVVAAAVFIAYEHQLVRPGDLSRLDAAFFTMNGIVSIVVFLGALVDRVL' A
#
# COMPACT_ATOMS: atom_id res chain seq x y z
N VAL A 1 -2.15 7.21 15.69
CA VAL A 1 -2.65 8.33 14.85
C VAL A 1 -1.63 8.70 13.78
N ALA A 2 -0.39 9.04 14.14
CA ALA A 2 0.66 9.39 13.17
C ALA A 2 0.83 8.39 12.01
N ALA A 3 0.92 7.07 12.29
CA ALA A 3 1.03 6.05 11.24
C ALA A 3 -0.12 6.09 10.22
N LYS A 4 -1.37 6.25 10.68
CA LYS A 4 -2.54 6.36 9.80
C LYS A 4 -2.47 7.59 8.90
N VAL A 5 -1.99 8.71 9.43
CA VAL A 5 -1.78 9.95 8.66
C VAL A 5 -0.70 9.74 7.59
N LEU A 6 0.45 9.18 7.98
CA LEU A 6 1.54 8.90 7.04
C LEU A 6 1.12 7.92 5.95
N HIS A 7 0.34 6.88 6.27
CA HIS A 7 -0.19 5.96 5.26
C HIS A 7 -1.22 6.62 4.34
N GLY A 8 -2.08 7.50 4.87
CA GLY A 8 -2.95 8.33 4.02
C GLY A 8 -2.14 9.19 3.04
N LEU A 9 -1.07 9.83 3.52
CA LEU A 9 -0.16 10.61 2.67
C LEU A 9 0.57 9.72 1.65
N ALA A 10 0.97 8.51 2.03
CA ALA A 10 1.60 7.56 1.12
C ALA A 10 0.66 7.16 -0.03
N VAL A 11 -0.62 6.87 0.27
CA VAL A 11 -1.63 6.57 -0.76
C VAL A 11 -1.82 7.76 -1.69
N VAL A 12 -1.91 8.99 -1.16
CA VAL A 12 -2.00 10.21 -1.98
C VAL A 12 -0.76 10.36 -2.87
N ALA A 13 0.44 10.12 -2.34
CA ALA A 13 1.67 10.18 -3.10
C ALA A 13 1.73 9.12 -4.21
N LEU A 14 1.24 7.91 -3.97
CA LEU A 14 1.15 6.85 -4.97
C LEU A 14 0.17 7.20 -6.08
N VAL A 15 -0.98 7.80 -5.75
CA VAL A 15 -1.92 8.31 -6.76
C VAL A 15 -1.28 9.43 -7.58
N ALA A 16 -0.64 10.40 -6.93
CA ALA A 16 0.05 11.49 -7.60
C ALA A 16 1.16 11.00 -8.53
N PHE A 17 1.93 9.99 -8.10
CA PHE A 17 2.93 9.31 -8.93
C PHE A 17 2.28 8.68 -10.17
N GLY A 18 1.18 7.93 -10.00
CA GLY A 18 0.48 7.30 -11.12
C GLY A 18 0.02 8.31 -12.17
N LEU A 19 -0.57 9.41 -11.73
CA LEU A 19 -0.98 10.50 -12.61
C LEU A 19 0.21 11.16 -13.30
N GLY A 20 1.27 11.50 -12.55
CA GLY A 20 2.46 12.15 -13.09
C GLY A 20 3.27 11.26 -14.04
N ALA A 21 3.22 9.94 -13.85
CA ALA A 21 3.92 8.96 -14.68
C ALA A 21 3.07 8.46 -15.87
N GLY A 22 1.81 8.92 -16.00
CA GLY A 22 0.89 8.49 -17.06
C GLY A 22 0.51 7.00 -16.97
N LEU A 23 0.38 6.47 -15.75
CA LEU A 23 0.00 5.08 -15.51
C LEU A 23 -1.50 4.82 -15.74
N GLY A 24 -1.81 3.57 -16.07
CA GLY A 24 -3.14 3.11 -16.45
C GLY A 24 -3.91 2.45 -15.31
N LEU A 25 -4.96 1.74 -15.69
CA LEU A 25 -5.90 1.14 -14.74
C LEU A 25 -5.26 0.04 -13.89
N ALA A 26 -4.26 -0.69 -14.41
CA ALA A 26 -3.64 -1.78 -13.65
C ALA A 26 -2.87 -1.23 -12.43
N TYR A 27 -2.14 -0.12 -12.58
CA TYR A 27 -1.50 0.56 -11.47
C TYR A 27 -2.51 1.08 -10.45
N PHE A 28 -3.56 1.79 -10.89
CA PHE A 28 -4.55 2.32 -9.94
C PHE A 28 -5.33 1.23 -9.20
N ALA A 29 -5.62 0.10 -9.86
CA ALA A 29 -6.17 -1.08 -9.18
C ALA A 29 -5.22 -1.63 -8.11
N ALA A 30 -3.92 -1.68 -8.40
CA ALA A 30 -2.90 -2.07 -7.43
C ALA A 30 -2.79 -1.08 -6.26
N VAL A 31 -2.91 0.23 -6.50
CA VAL A 31 -2.94 1.25 -5.42
C VAL A 31 -4.17 1.07 -4.52
N VAL A 32 -5.35 0.77 -5.08
CA VAL A 32 -6.54 0.45 -4.27
C VAL A 32 -6.32 -0.80 -3.43
N ALA A 33 -5.76 -1.86 -4.02
CA ALA A 33 -5.44 -3.09 -3.28
C ALA A 33 -4.41 -2.82 -2.16
N ALA A 34 -3.37 -2.03 -2.42
CA ALA A 34 -2.39 -1.60 -1.43
C ALA A 34 -3.06 -0.83 -0.26
N ALA A 35 -3.98 0.08 -0.54
CA ALA A 35 -4.72 0.81 0.49
C ALA A 35 -5.56 -0.13 1.38
N VAL A 36 -6.13 -1.20 0.81
CA VAL A 36 -6.85 -2.24 1.58
C VAL A 36 -5.89 -3.01 2.49
N PHE A 37 -4.71 -3.40 2.00
CA PHE A 37 -3.69 -4.07 2.82
C PHE A 37 -3.17 -3.20 3.96
N ILE A 38 -2.96 -1.91 3.71
CA ILE A 38 -2.61 -0.91 4.72
C ILE A 38 -3.71 -0.82 5.78
N ALA A 39 -4.98 -0.79 5.38
CA ALA A 39 -6.08 -0.77 6.33
C ALA A 39 -6.11 -2.05 7.20
N TYR A 40 -5.83 -3.20 6.60
CA TYR A 40 -5.72 -4.49 7.29
C TYR A 40 -4.54 -4.55 8.27
N GLU A 41 -3.39 -3.99 7.93
CA GLU A 41 -2.21 -3.97 8.83
C GLU A 41 -2.51 -3.23 10.14
N HIS A 42 -3.32 -2.17 10.09
CA HIS A 42 -3.74 -1.42 11.27
C HIS A 42 -4.74 -2.19 12.13
N GLN A 43 -5.35 -3.26 11.62
CA GLN A 43 -6.19 -4.17 12.39
C GLN A 43 -5.36 -5.29 13.04
N LEU A 44 -4.20 -5.64 12.48
CA LEU A 44 -3.29 -6.65 13.06
C LEU A 44 -2.69 -6.20 14.38
N VAL A 45 -2.47 -4.89 14.54
CA VAL A 45 -1.83 -4.31 15.71
C VAL A 45 -2.81 -3.38 16.39
N ARG A 46 -3.05 -3.64 17.68
CA ARG A 46 -3.95 -2.83 18.50
C ARG A 46 -3.30 -2.52 19.85
N PRO A 47 -3.71 -1.44 20.53
CA PRO A 47 -3.22 -1.14 21.87
C PRO A 47 -3.41 -2.35 22.78
N GLY A 48 -2.33 -2.82 23.41
CA GLY A 48 -2.35 -3.98 24.32
C GLY A 48 -2.08 -5.35 23.67
N ASP A 49 -1.95 -5.43 22.34
CA ASP A 49 -1.64 -6.70 21.65
C ASP A 49 -0.76 -6.42 20.42
N LEU A 50 0.54 -6.68 20.61
CA LEU A 50 1.58 -6.55 19.58
C LEU A 50 2.07 -7.92 19.07
N SER A 51 1.32 -9.00 19.35
CA SER A 51 1.72 -10.37 18.97
C SER A 51 1.95 -10.56 17.47
N ARG A 52 1.38 -9.67 16.64
CA ARG A 52 1.49 -9.67 15.18
C ARG A 52 2.23 -8.44 14.62
N LEU A 53 3.06 -7.79 15.44
CA LEU A 53 3.79 -6.60 15.03
C LEU A 53 4.67 -6.85 13.80
N ASP A 54 5.42 -7.95 13.79
CA ASP A 54 6.30 -8.30 12.65
C ASP A 54 5.52 -8.54 11.36
N ALA A 55 4.35 -9.18 11.45
CA ALA A 55 3.48 -9.38 10.30
C ALA A 55 2.90 -8.05 9.78
N ALA A 56 2.51 -7.15 10.68
CA ALA A 56 2.01 -5.84 10.29
C ALA A 56 3.10 -4.92 9.72
N PHE A 57 4.34 -4.99 10.23
CA PHE A 57 5.43 -4.13 9.76
C PHE A 57 6.18 -4.71 8.57
N PHE A 58 6.58 -5.98 8.57
CA PHE A 58 7.39 -6.55 7.49
C PHE A 58 6.52 -7.20 6.41
N THR A 59 5.61 -8.10 6.80
CA THR A 59 4.83 -8.86 5.82
C THR A 59 3.87 -7.97 5.04
N MET A 60 3.08 -7.12 5.71
CA MET A 60 2.12 -6.25 5.01
C MET A 60 2.82 -5.22 4.12
N ASN A 61 3.88 -4.57 4.59
CA ASN A 61 4.65 -3.66 3.73
C ASN A 61 5.29 -4.38 2.54
N GLY A 62 5.76 -5.62 2.72
CA GLY A 62 6.25 -6.45 1.62
C GLY A 62 5.17 -6.72 0.57
N ILE A 63 3.96 -7.10 1.00
CA ILE A 63 2.81 -7.32 0.11
C ILE A 63 2.43 -6.03 -0.62
N VAL A 64 2.29 -4.92 0.10
CA VAL A 64 2.00 -3.60 -0.50
C VAL A 64 3.02 -3.24 -1.58
N SER A 65 4.31 -3.42 -1.28
CA SER A 65 5.40 -3.12 -2.23
C SER A 65 5.31 -3.96 -3.49
N ILE A 66 5.09 -5.27 -3.36
CA ILE A 66 4.97 -6.19 -4.49
C ILE A 66 3.73 -5.87 -5.33
N VAL A 67 2.59 -5.63 -4.70
CA VAL A 67 1.33 -5.32 -5.41
C VAL A 67 1.47 -4.06 -6.25
N VAL A 68 1.98 -2.97 -5.66
CA VAL A 68 2.19 -1.70 -6.38
C VAL A 68 3.22 -1.89 -7.50
N PHE A 69 4.31 -2.61 -7.25
CA PHE A 69 5.32 -2.91 -8.27
C PHE A 69 4.73 -3.68 -9.45
N LEU A 70 3.95 -4.74 -9.19
CA LEU A 70 3.33 -5.53 -10.25
C LEU A 70 2.32 -4.71 -11.05
N GLY A 71 1.51 -3.87 -10.41
CA GLY A 71 0.59 -2.97 -11.12
C GLY A 71 1.34 -1.99 -12.05
N ALA A 72 2.42 -1.40 -11.56
CA ALA A 72 3.27 -0.51 -12.37
C ALA A 72 3.98 -1.26 -13.51
N LEU A 73 4.44 -2.49 -13.26
CA LEU A 73 5.09 -3.33 -14.25
C LEU A 73 4.12 -3.72 -15.37
N VAL A 74 2.90 -4.14 -15.01
CA VAL A 74 1.85 -4.49 -15.96
C VAL A 74 1.55 -3.33 -16.89
N ASP A 75 1.33 -2.12 -16.37
CA ASP A 75 1.09 -0.92 -17.18
C ASP A 75 2.29 -0.46 -18.04
N ARG A 76 3.50 -0.97 -17.76
CA ARG A 76 4.73 -0.59 -18.50
C ARG A 76 5.12 -1.60 -19.56
N VAL A 77 4.75 -2.85 -19.34
CA VAL A 77 5.09 -3.96 -20.23
C VAL A 77 3.97 -4.25 -21.21
N LEU A 78 2.72 -4.02 -20.82
CA LEU A 78 1.53 -4.16 -21.66
C LEU A 78 1.05 -2.79 -22.17
#